data_AF-A0ABD5DEU7-F1
#
_entry.id   AF-A0ABD5DEU7-F1
#
_cell.length_a   1.000
_cell.length_b   1.000
_cell.length_c   1.000
_cell.angle_alpha   90.00
_cell.angle_beta   90.00
_cell.angle_gamma   90.00
#
_symmetry.space_group_name_H-M   'P 1'
#
loop_
_entity.id
_entity.type
_entity.pdbx_description
1 polymer ?
#
loop_
_entity_poly.entity_id
_entity_poly.type
_entity_poly.pdbx_seq_one_letter_code
_entity_poly.pdbx_strand_id
1 'polypeptide(L)'
;CYSSRMQIEESFRDQKSHRYGLGSDLHGTKKKSRLEILLLLAALVNWFHYLLGSAAEKAGLHLRYQANTVKNRRVLALNFLGILLCKEPKQRIRRQYYQQGLKQILQWVVQWDWAVIKQADS
;
A
#
# COMPACT_ATOMS: atom_id res chain seq x y z
N CYS A 1 -9.05 -11.29 -16.44
CA CYS A 1 -10.20 -11.59 -15.57
C CYS A 1 -9.84 -12.29 -14.26
N TYR A 2 -9.10 -13.40 -14.24
CA TYR A 2 -8.87 -14.14 -12.98
C TYR A 2 -7.72 -13.58 -12.11
N SER A 3 -6.61 -13.17 -12.71
CA SER A 3 -5.44 -12.65 -11.98
C SER A 3 -5.75 -11.36 -11.20
N SER A 4 -6.46 -10.41 -11.81
CA SER A 4 -6.88 -9.17 -11.17
C SER A 4 -7.82 -9.43 -10.00
N ARG A 5 -8.77 -10.36 -10.15
CA ARG A 5 -9.69 -10.76 -9.07
C ARG A 5 -8.93 -11.39 -7.90
N MET A 6 -7.98 -12.29 -8.19
CA MET A 6 -7.14 -12.92 -7.18
C MET A 6 -6.29 -11.88 -6.43
N GLN A 7 -5.72 -10.90 -7.13
CA GLN A 7 -4.94 -9.81 -6.53
C GLN A 7 -5.80 -8.92 -5.62
N ILE A 8 -7.06 -8.66 -5.99
CA ILE A 8 -8.02 -7.91 -5.17
C ILE A 8 -8.36 -8.69 -3.90
N GLU A 9 -8.70 -9.98 -4.02
CA GLU A 9 -9.02 -10.84 -2.86
C GLU A 9 -7.83 -10.97 -1.90
N GLU A 10 -6.61 -11.11 -2.42
CA GLU A 10 -5.38 -11.13 -1.63
C GLU A 10 -5.14 -9.81 -0.92
N SER A 11 -5.34 -8.67 -1.58
CA SER A 11 -5.24 -7.35 -0.97
C SER A 11 -6.22 -7.15 0.18
N PHE A 12 -7.47 -7.61 0.03
CA PHE A 12 -8.47 -7.56 1.09
C PHE A 12 -8.14 -8.51 2.25
N ARG A 13 -7.61 -9.69 1.96
CA ARG A 13 -7.16 -10.65 2.98
C ARG A 13 -6.00 -10.09 3.79
N ASP A 14 -5.03 -9.48 3.13
CA ASP A 14 -3.88 -8.89 3.77
C ASP A 14 -4.27 -7.70 4.64
N GLN A 15 -5.15 -6.82 4.17
CA GLN A 15 -5.67 -5.71 4.98
C GLN A 15 -6.31 -6.17 6.30
N LYS A 16 -7.05 -7.28 6.27
CA LYS A 16 -7.70 -7.87 7.44
C LYS A 16 -6.72 -8.53 8.41
N SER A 17 -5.60 -9.05 7.90
CA SER A 17 -4.61 -9.76 8.69
C SER A 17 -4.04 -8.89 9.81
N HIS A 18 -4.07 -9.43 11.03
CA HIS A 18 -3.45 -8.78 12.19
C HIS A 18 -1.92 -8.72 12.09
N ARG A 19 -1.30 -9.76 11.53
CA ARG A 19 0.17 -9.85 11.43
C ARG A 19 0.72 -9.04 10.27
N TYR A 20 0.04 -9.07 9.12
CA TYR A 20 0.58 -8.56 7.86
C TYR A 20 -0.11 -7.29 7.34
N GLY A 21 -1.28 -6.92 7.87
CA GLY A 21 -2.00 -5.70 7.51
C GLY A 21 -2.48 -4.91 8.70
N LEU A 22 -3.72 -4.42 8.64
CA LEU A 22 -4.28 -3.45 9.60
C LEU A 22 -5.09 -4.12 10.72
N GLY A 23 -5.17 -5.45 10.74
CA GLY A 23 -5.95 -6.17 11.76
C GLY A 23 -7.43 -5.83 11.73
N SER A 24 -7.98 -5.53 10.54
CA SER A 24 -9.38 -5.15 10.40
C SER A 24 -10.36 -6.26 10.83
N ASP A 25 -9.95 -7.49 11.11
CA ASP A 25 -10.88 -8.46 11.72
C ASP A 25 -11.04 -8.29 13.25
N LEU A 26 -10.14 -7.55 13.91
CA LEU A 26 -10.14 -7.40 15.37
C LEU A 26 -11.17 -6.42 15.91
N HIS A 27 -11.74 -5.55 15.08
CA HIS A 27 -12.65 -4.51 15.57
C HIS A 27 -14.07 -5.05 15.92
N GLY A 28 -14.44 -6.24 15.43
CA GLY A 28 -15.63 -7.00 15.85
C GLY A 28 -17.00 -6.32 15.70
N THR A 29 -17.10 -5.22 14.94
CA THR A 29 -18.35 -4.42 14.85
C THR A 29 -19.27 -4.95 13.76
N LYS A 30 -20.57 -5.06 14.07
CA LYS A 30 -21.63 -5.36 13.08
C LYS A 30 -22.42 -4.13 12.64
N LYS A 31 -22.14 -2.96 13.24
CA LYS A 31 -22.80 -1.69 12.91
C LYS A 31 -22.21 -1.10 11.63
N LYS A 32 -23.04 -0.93 10.60
CA LYS A 32 -22.64 -0.40 9.27
C LYS A 32 -21.92 0.95 9.37
N SER A 33 -22.45 1.90 10.14
CA SER A 33 -21.85 3.24 10.32
C SER A 33 -20.44 3.19 10.91
N ARG A 34 -20.18 2.29 11.86
CA ARG A 34 -18.83 2.10 12.42
C ARG A 34 -17.89 1.47 11.40
N LEU A 35 -18.38 0.50 10.62
CA LEU A 35 -17.59 -0.16 9.60
C LEU A 35 -17.17 0.84 8.50
N GLU A 36 -18.06 1.73 8.07
CA GLU A 36 -17.76 2.77 7.09
C GLU A 36 -16.59 3.67 7.54
N ILE A 37 -16.60 4.13 8.79
CA ILE A 37 -15.52 4.94 9.35
C ILE A 37 -14.21 4.15 9.43
N LEU A 38 -14.27 2.89 9.87
CA LEU A 38 -13.08 2.03 9.97
C LEU A 38 -12.48 1.72 8.60
N LEU A 39 -13.31 1.53 7.58
CA LEU A 39 -12.87 1.34 6.20
C LEU A 39 -12.23 2.60 5.63
N LEU A 40 -12.78 3.78 5.93
CA LEU A 40 -12.17 5.06 5.56
C LEU A 40 -10.78 5.23 6.20
N LEU A 41 -10.68 4.97 7.50
CA LEU A 41 -9.41 5.03 8.21
C LEU A 41 -8.42 4.01 7.65
N ALA A 42 -8.86 2.79 7.39
CA ALA A 42 -8.03 1.76 6.78
C ALA A 42 -7.54 2.19 5.39
N ALA A 43 -8.38 2.81 4.56
CA ALA A 43 -8.00 3.33 3.25
C ALA A 43 -6.94 4.43 3.36
N LEU A 44 -7.11 5.38 4.30
CA LEU A 44 -6.14 6.46 4.55
C LEU A 44 -4.78 5.92 5.02
N VAL A 45 -4.79 4.97 5.96
CA VAL A 45 -3.56 4.33 6.43
C VAL A 45 -2.88 3.56 5.30
N ASN A 46 -3.65 2.85 4.46
CA ASN A 46 -3.09 2.18 3.28
C ASN A 46 -2.44 3.17 2.31
N TRP A 47 -3.09 4.32 2.06
CA TRP A 47 -2.52 5.37 1.22
C TRP A 47 -1.22 5.93 1.80
N PHE A 48 -1.17 6.12 3.12
CA PHE A 48 0.05 6.54 3.81
C PHE A 48 1.17 5.50 3.72
N HIS A 49 0.85 4.21 3.85
CA HIS A 49 1.83 3.13 3.64
C HIS A 49 2.35 3.07 2.20
N TYR A 50 1.52 3.37 1.19
CA TYR A 50 1.98 3.48 -0.19
C TYR A 50 3.00 4.61 -0.37
N LEU A 51 2.78 5.77 0.27
CA LEU A 51 3.72 6.89 0.25
C LEU A 51 5.05 6.52 0.94
N LEU A 52 4.98 5.92 2.12
CA LEU A 52 6.15 5.43 2.86
C LEU A 52 6.93 4.38 2.08
N GLY A 53 6.23 3.40 1.50
CA GLY A 53 6.83 2.36 0.69
C GLY A 53 7.51 2.92 -0.56
N SER A 54 6.90 3.88 -1.23
CA SER A 54 7.50 4.56 -2.39
C SER A 54 8.75 5.35 -1.98
N ALA A 55 8.70 6.07 -0.86
CA ALA A 55 9.87 6.76 -0.32
C ALA A 55 11.00 5.79 0.06
N ALA A 56 10.66 4.65 0.68
CA ALA A 56 11.60 3.59 1.04
C ALA A 56 12.21 2.91 -0.19
N GLU A 57 11.42 2.71 -1.24
CA GLU A 57 11.91 2.20 -2.54
C GLU A 57 12.96 3.16 -3.11
N LYS A 58 12.66 4.46 -3.18
CA LYS A 58 13.58 5.50 -3.67
C LYS A 58 14.84 5.63 -2.82
N ALA A 59 14.74 5.40 -1.51
CA ALA A 59 15.87 5.36 -0.60
C ALA A 59 16.69 4.04 -0.68
N GLY A 60 16.29 3.08 -1.51
CA GLY A 60 16.96 1.78 -1.66
C GLY A 60 16.73 0.81 -0.50
N LEU A 61 15.84 1.14 0.44
CA LEU A 61 15.59 0.34 1.65
C LEU A 61 14.86 -0.97 1.35
N HIS A 62 14.12 -1.04 0.24
CA HIS A 62 13.42 -2.25 -0.22
C HIS A 62 14.35 -3.47 -0.33
N LEU A 63 15.64 -3.26 -0.67
CA LEU A 63 16.63 -4.32 -0.79
C LEU A 63 16.97 -4.98 0.55
N ARG A 64 16.78 -4.28 1.68
CA ARG A 64 17.07 -4.82 3.03
C ARG A 64 16.01 -5.80 3.50
N TYR A 65 14.78 -5.64 3.02
CA TYR A 65 13.64 -6.48 3.38
C TYR A 65 13.44 -7.64 2.41
N GLN A 66 14.24 -7.71 1.34
CA GLN A 66 14.15 -8.74 0.34
C GLN A 66 15.22 -9.80 0.58
N ALA A 67 14.79 -11.05 0.84
CA ALA A 67 15.71 -12.19 0.94
C ALA A 67 16.18 -12.70 -0.43
N ASN A 68 15.46 -12.36 -1.50
CA ASN A 68 15.77 -12.80 -2.86
C ASN A 68 16.86 -11.95 -3.52
N THR A 69 17.74 -12.59 -4.30
CA THR A 69 18.85 -11.95 -5.03
C THR A 69 18.44 -11.06 -6.21
N VAL A 70 17.15 -11.02 -6.56
CA VAL A 70 16.62 -10.24 -7.68
C VAL A 70 16.69 -8.73 -7.38
N LYS A 71 17.58 -7.99 -8.06
CA LYS A 71 17.72 -6.52 -7.90
C LYS A 71 17.07 -5.70 -9.01
N ASN A 72 16.65 -6.35 -10.10
CA ASN A 72 16.17 -5.68 -11.31
C ASN A 72 14.69 -5.26 -11.24
N ARG A 73 13.93 -5.74 -10.25
CA ARG A 73 12.51 -5.40 -10.09
C ARG A 73 12.12 -5.37 -8.61
N ARG A 74 11.13 -4.55 -8.30
CA ARG A 74 10.48 -4.57 -6.97
C ARG A 74 9.76 -5.91 -6.78
N VAL A 75 10.07 -6.61 -5.69
CA VAL A 75 9.43 -7.88 -5.33
C VAL A 75 8.30 -7.67 -4.30
N LEU A 76 8.52 -6.81 -3.30
CA LEU A 76 7.53 -6.52 -2.27
C LEU A 76 6.54 -5.45 -2.72
N ALA A 77 5.27 -5.58 -2.36
CA ALA A 77 4.29 -4.51 -2.57
C ALA A 77 4.70 -3.24 -1.78
N LEU A 78 4.46 -2.07 -2.36
CA LEU A 78 4.82 -0.79 -1.72
C LEU A 78 4.13 -0.61 -0.37
N ASN A 79 2.85 -0.96 -0.27
CA ASN A 79 2.11 -0.89 0.98
C ASN A 79 2.77 -1.73 2.09
N PHE A 80 3.12 -2.98 1.77
CA PHE A 80 3.79 -3.87 2.70
C PHE A 80 5.16 -3.34 3.13
N LEU A 81 5.93 -2.77 2.20
CA LEU A 81 7.19 -2.10 2.52
C LEU A 81 6.98 -0.91 3.48
N GLY A 82 5.90 -0.16 3.32
CA GLY A 82 5.50 0.91 4.24
C GLY A 82 5.18 0.39 5.65
N ILE A 83 4.45 -0.73 5.74
CA ILE A 83 4.16 -1.41 7.02
C ILE A 83 5.47 -1.86 7.70
N LEU A 84 6.38 -2.49 6.95
CA LEU A 84 7.68 -2.92 7.49
C LEU A 84 8.50 -1.75 8.01
N LEU A 85 8.50 -0.62 7.29
CA LEU A 85 9.18 0.58 7.73
C LEU A 85 8.59 1.15 9.02
N CYS A 86 7.27 1.09 9.21
CA CYS A 86 6.60 1.53 10.44
C CYS A 86 6.90 0.64 11.65
N LYS A 87 7.16 -0.67 11.43
CA LYS A 87 7.49 -1.63 12.50
C LYS A 87 8.94 -1.52 12.98
N GLU A 88 9.83 -1.01 12.15
CA GLU A 88 11.25 -0.86 12.44
C GLU A 88 11.55 0.50 13.12
N PRO A 89 12.43 0.56 14.15
CA PRO A 89 12.77 1.81 14.81
C PRO A 89 13.48 2.79 13.87
N LYS A 90 12.92 4.00 13.75
CA LYS A 90 13.34 5.23 13.05
C LYS A 90 14.55 5.08 12.11
N GLN A 91 14.30 4.55 10.91
CA GLN A 91 15.20 4.80 9.78
C GLN A 91 15.01 6.25 9.31
N ARG A 92 16.09 7.04 9.34
CA ARG A 92 16.07 8.43 8.88
C ARG A 92 16.03 8.49 7.35
N ILE A 93 14.82 8.45 6.78
CA ILE A 93 14.61 8.78 5.37
C ILE A 93 14.67 10.30 5.21
N ARG A 94 15.51 10.79 4.30
CA ARG A 94 15.60 12.23 3.98
C ARG A 94 14.30 12.72 3.34
N ARG A 95 13.92 13.98 3.61
CA ARG A 95 12.72 14.63 3.03
C ARG A 95 12.63 14.51 1.50
N GLN A 96 13.77 14.52 0.82
CA GLN A 96 13.88 14.39 -0.64
C GLN A 96 13.23 13.11 -1.16
N TYR A 97 13.40 11.98 -0.47
CA TYR A 97 12.83 10.70 -0.91
C TYR A 97 11.30 10.67 -0.78
N TYR A 98 10.74 11.32 0.24
CA TYR A 98 9.29 11.48 0.35
C TYR A 98 8.72 12.33 -0.79
N GLN A 99 9.39 13.42 -1.16
CA GLN A 99 8.98 14.25 -2.29
C GLN A 99 9.07 13.49 -3.61
N GLN A 100 10.14 12.71 -3.80
CA GLN A 100 10.31 11.87 -4.99
C GLN A 100 9.25 10.76 -5.06
N GLY A 101 8.95 10.11 -3.93
CA GLY A 101 7.91 9.09 -3.86
C GLY A 101 6.52 9.67 -4.15
N LEU A 102 6.21 10.83 -3.58
CA LEU A 102 4.97 11.55 -3.90
C LEU A 102 4.88 11.90 -5.39
N LYS A 103 5.96 12.44 -5.98
CA LYS A 103 6.02 12.74 -7.42
C LYS A 103 5.77 11.48 -8.27
N GLN A 104 6.34 10.34 -7.89
CA GLN A 104 6.11 9.07 -8.59
C GLN A 104 4.65 8.65 -8.55
N ILE A 105 4.01 8.72 -7.38
CA ILE A 105 2.58 8.39 -7.24
C ILE A 105 1.73 9.35 -8.07
N LEU A 106 2.03 10.65 -8.04
CA LEU A 106 1.31 11.64 -8.85
C LEU A 106 1.50 11.40 -10.36
N GLN A 107 2.70 11.01 -10.80
CA GLN A 107 2.93 10.63 -12.18
C GLN A 107 2.06 9.45 -12.60
N TRP A 108 1.94 8.42 -11.75
CA TRP A 108 1.02 7.31 -12.02
C TRP A 108 -0.43 7.75 -12.10
N VAL A 109 -0.87 8.61 -11.18
CA VAL A 109 -2.24 9.17 -11.16
C VAL A 109 -2.55 9.97 -12.44
N VAL A 110 -1.59 10.74 -12.93
CA VAL A 110 -1.75 11.55 -14.16
C VAL A 110 -1.70 10.68 -15.41
N GLN A 111 -0.84 9.65 -15.43
CA GLN A 111 -0.74 8.70 -16.54
C GLN A 111 -1.90 7.72 -16.58
N TRP A 112 -2.66 7.58 -15.50
CA TRP A 112 -3.80 6.69 -15.45
C TRP A 112 -4.95 7.25 -16.27
N ASP A 113 -5.43 6.46 -17.23
CA ASP A 113 -6.57 6.86 -18.04
C ASP A 113 -7.88 6.68 -17.25
N TRP A 114 -8.39 7.80 -16.72
CA TRP A 114 -9.64 7.84 -15.95
C TRP A 114 -10.87 7.55 -16.82
N ALA A 115 -10.75 7.57 -18.15
CA ALA A 115 -11.85 7.23 -19.06
C ALA A 115 -12.22 5.74 -18.99
N VAL A 116 -11.27 4.85 -18.70
CA VAL A 116 -11.46 3.39 -18.63
C VAL A 116 -12.37 2.99 -17.45
N ILE A 117 -12.38 3.77 -16.37
CA ILE A 117 -13.18 3.46 -15.16
C ILE A 117 -14.66 3.77 -15.40
N LYS A 118 -14.98 4.85 -16.12
CA LYS A 118 -16.36 5.25 -16.39
C LYS A 118 -17.15 4.26 -17.26
N GLN A 119 -16.45 3.48 -18.11
CA GLN A 119 -17.08 2.44 -18.94
C GLN A 119 -17.39 1.15 -18.18
N ALA A 120 -16.79 0.92 -17.01
CA ALA A 120 -17.05 -0.29 -16.20
C ALA A 120 -18.29 -0.14 -15.30
N ASP A 121 -18.75 1.09 -15.07
CA ASP A 121 -19.95 1.41 -14.27
C ASP A 121 -21.20 1.69 -15.15
N SER A 122 -21.15 1.35 -16.45
CA SER A 122 -22.26 1.48 -17.42
C SER A 122 -22.92 0.14 -17.74
#